data_AF-A0A2V2YQ00-F1
#
_entry.id   AF-A0A2V2YQ00-F1
#
_cell.length_a   1.000
_cell.length_b   1.000
_cell.length_c   1.000
_cell.angle_alpha   90.00
_cell.angle_beta   90.00
_cell.angle_gamma   90.00
#
_symmetry.space_group_name_H-M   'P 1'
#
loop_
_entity.id
_entity.type
_entity.pdbx_description
1 polymer ?
#
loop_
_entity_poly.entity_id
_entity_poly.type
_entity_poly.pdbx_seq_one_letter_code
_entity_poly.pdbx_strand_id
1 'polypeptide(L)'
;MKRTTIRKPIIAIAAVAALLSASLPAASQASAASASQQQEQWIQQVKLNGEERGLSYPLKIESGKVWIAMDDTASLLMEYRREYDAKKGTIAFTNPWRRIELKLGSKTATMNGTKVTLTAAPAKKEGTVYLPTEVLSQLLKAQVTWNAKTYTLSIQYAARALATSWTDYFWVDKVNGDLYKAAPGQRAVSIGRTTADVSHAQYLEIESLYDGEKYILSALDRYAEPTYITKLLINGNKLVHQAAVHYSGSWWLEGLDRYGDKLVMINGSTVEFVTTSGQVTAKYDLTAYGVNDQFVVEDYFGDVLFVRSYVNQTLLLVDLKEKKTYELYKFILDKADQKIVTDNIAYGGLYGGDRLTALGCRGDTFSFKHTQLAEPYEETRLTFTIPRKQK
;
A
#
# COMPACT_ATOMS: atom_id res chain seq x y z
N MET A 1 -23.19 -19.66 16.48
CA MET A 1 -22.83 -19.90 15.05
C MET A 1 -21.61 -20.81 15.01
N LYS A 2 -21.82 -22.07 14.60
CA LYS A 2 -20.79 -23.11 14.55
C LYS A 2 -19.97 -22.97 13.25
N ARG A 3 -18.64 -22.98 13.37
CA ARG A 3 -17.68 -23.05 12.26
C ARG A 3 -17.65 -24.47 11.71
N THR A 4 -17.78 -24.61 10.39
CA THR A 4 -17.73 -25.90 9.68
C THR A 4 -16.44 -25.96 8.88
N THR A 5 -15.58 -26.95 9.18
CA THR A 5 -14.34 -27.21 8.45
C THR A 5 -14.48 -28.58 7.78
N ILE A 6 -14.39 -28.61 6.45
CA ILE A 6 -14.47 -29.85 5.65
C ILE A 6 -13.04 -30.37 5.43
N ARG A 7 -12.74 -31.57 5.93
CA ARG A 7 -11.52 -32.33 5.60
C ARG A 7 -11.84 -33.35 4.50
N LYS A 8 -10.99 -33.42 3.46
CA LYS A 8 -11.04 -34.44 2.39
C LYS A 8 -10.20 -35.67 2.80
N PRO A 9 -10.60 -36.90 2.42
CA PRO A 9 -9.88 -38.12 2.76
C PRO A 9 -8.69 -38.39 1.83
N ILE A 10 -7.65 -38.98 2.44
CA ILE A 10 -6.45 -39.55 1.81
C ILE A 10 -6.81 -40.98 1.38
N ILE A 11 -6.54 -41.34 0.12
CA ILE A 11 -6.59 -42.72 -0.36
C ILE A 11 -5.16 -43.21 -0.55
N ALA A 12 -4.78 -44.21 0.23
CA ALA A 12 -3.55 -44.99 0.09
C ALA A 12 -3.77 -46.09 -0.96
N ILE A 13 -2.79 -46.30 -1.85
CA ILE A 13 -2.70 -47.50 -2.69
C ILE A 13 -1.30 -48.08 -2.56
N ALA A 14 -1.31 -49.41 -2.48
CA ALA A 14 -0.31 -50.31 -1.95
C ALA A 14 0.98 -50.45 -2.77
N ALA A 15 2.05 -50.78 -2.05
CA ALA A 15 3.30 -51.28 -2.57
C ALA A 15 3.17 -52.75 -3.00
N VAL A 16 3.78 -53.10 -4.14
CA VAL A 16 4.24 -54.46 -4.42
C VAL A 16 5.65 -54.36 -5.01
N ALA A 17 6.62 -54.88 -4.27
CA ALA A 17 7.97 -55.10 -4.72
C ALA A 17 8.09 -56.55 -5.23
N ALA A 18 8.72 -56.73 -6.39
CA ALA A 18 9.33 -57.98 -6.78
C ALA A 18 10.58 -57.68 -7.62
N LEU A 19 11.74 -57.87 -7.00
CA LEU A 19 13.05 -57.86 -7.60
C LEU A 19 13.30 -59.22 -8.27
N LEU A 20 13.63 -59.21 -9.56
CA LEU A 20 14.44 -60.26 -10.17
C LEU A 20 15.53 -59.60 -11.00
N SER A 21 16.75 -59.65 -10.49
CA SER A 21 17.99 -59.31 -11.18
C SER A 21 18.48 -60.53 -11.98
N ALA A 22 18.50 -60.41 -13.30
CA ALA A 22 19.30 -61.27 -14.17
C ALA A 22 20.12 -60.38 -15.12
N SER A 23 21.43 -60.53 -15.04
CA SER A 23 22.45 -59.83 -15.80
C SER A 23 22.56 -60.36 -17.23
N LEU A 24 22.57 -59.45 -18.22
CA LEU A 24 23.10 -59.71 -19.56
C LEU A 24 23.95 -58.49 -20.01
N PRO A 25 25.15 -58.69 -20.59
CA PRO A 25 25.93 -57.59 -21.17
C PRO A 25 25.51 -57.27 -22.60
N ALA A 26 25.46 -55.96 -22.88
CA ALA A 26 25.68 -55.26 -24.14
C ALA A 26 25.35 -55.95 -25.48
N ALA A 27 24.31 -55.45 -26.15
CA ALA A 27 24.27 -55.39 -27.60
C ALA A 27 24.13 -53.91 -28.01
N SER A 28 25.13 -53.43 -28.75
CA SER A 28 25.14 -52.12 -29.38
C SER A 28 24.07 -52.04 -30.47
N GLN A 29 23.18 -51.06 -30.37
CA GLN A 29 22.45 -50.55 -31.53
C GLN A 29 22.67 -49.04 -31.61
N ALA A 30 23.27 -48.65 -32.73
CA ALA A 30 23.44 -47.27 -33.14
C ALA A 30 22.05 -46.60 -33.19
N SER A 31 21.83 -45.63 -32.31
CA SER A 31 20.72 -44.70 -32.45
C SER A 31 21.10 -43.66 -33.50
N ALA A 32 20.33 -43.62 -34.58
CA ALA A 32 20.28 -42.48 -35.48
C ALA A 32 20.16 -41.18 -34.66
N ALA A 33 20.87 -40.15 -35.09
CA ALA A 33 20.76 -38.81 -34.53
C ALA A 33 19.30 -38.35 -34.67
N SER A 34 18.56 -38.42 -33.58
CA SER A 34 17.30 -37.70 -33.44
C SER A 34 17.66 -36.22 -33.50
N ALA A 35 17.03 -35.49 -34.42
CA ALA A 35 17.03 -34.04 -34.40
C ALA A 35 16.73 -33.60 -32.98
N SER A 36 17.67 -32.86 -32.37
CA SER A 36 17.54 -32.40 -31.00
C SER A 36 16.26 -31.58 -30.89
N GLN A 37 15.24 -32.15 -30.23
CA GLN A 37 14.18 -31.34 -29.64
C GLN A 37 14.87 -30.44 -28.64
N GLN A 38 15.09 -29.19 -29.05
CA GLN A 38 15.67 -28.15 -28.22
C GLN A 38 14.70 -27.96 -27.06
N GLN A 39 15.02 -28.58 -25.92
CA GLN A 39 14.21 -28.50 -24.72
C GLN A 39 13.97 -27.02 -24.40
N GLU A 40 12.70 -26.59 -24.40
CA GLU A 40 12.35 -25.21 -24.09
C GLU A 40 12.96 -24.87 -22.72
N GLN A 41 13.92 -23.95 -22.72
CA GLN A 41 14.51 -23.51 -21.47
C GLN A 41 13.49 -22.67 -20.71
N TRP A 42 13.05 -23.20 -19.57
CA TRP A 42 12.09 -22.56 -18.70
C TRP A 42 12.77 -21.43 -17.91
N ILE A 43 12.60 -20.20 -18.34
CA ILE A 43 13.18 -19.04 -17.65
C ILE A 43 12.05 -18.27 -16.99
N GLN A 44 11.87 -18.45 -15.68
CA GLN A 44 10.79 -17.83 -14.91
C GLN A 44 11.30 -16.75 -13.94
N GLN A 45 12.44 -16.13 -14.25
CA GLN A 45 13.01 -15.06 -13.45
C GLN A 45 13.66 -13.98 -14.32
N VAL A 46 13.69 -12.75 -13.79
CA VAL A 46 14.38 -11.60 -14.38
C VAL A 46 15.16 -10.86 -13.31
N LYS A 47 16.14 -10.05 -13.72
CA LYS A 47 16.78 -9.08 -12.84
C LYS A 47 16.14 -7.71 -13.03
N LEU A 48 15.34 -7.25 -12.07
CA LEU A 48 14.79 -5.90 -12.05
C LEU A 48 15.67 -5.03 -11.14
N ASN A 49 16.31 -4.01 -11.70
CA ASN A 49 17.22 -3.12 -10.96
C ASN A 49 18.32 -3.87 -10.17
N GLY A 50 18.80 -4.99 -10.74
CA GLY A 50 19.82 -5.84 -10.13
C GLY A 50 19.28 -6.95 -9.22
N GLU A 51 18.02 -6.87 -8.79
CA GLU A 51 17.41 -7.87 -7.92
C GLU A 51 16.62 -8.92 -8.71
N GLU A 52 16.65 -10.17 -8.26
CA GLU A 52 15.85 -11.23 -8.86
C GLU A 52 14.36 -11.06 -8.57
N ARG A 53 13.55 -11.27 -9.60
CA ARG A 53 12.09 -11.25 -9.56
C ARG A 53 11.54 -12.45 -10.30
N GLY A 54 10.60 -13.15 -9.69
CA GLY A 54 9.87 -14.24 -10.33
C GLY A 54 8.89 -13.72 -11.38
N LEU A 55 8.69 -14.52 -12.43
CA LEU A 55 7.67 -14.31 -13.44
C LEU A 55 6.52 -15.31 -13.26
N SER A 56 5.31 -14.87 -13.57
CA SER A 56 4.13 -15.73 -13.61
C SER A 56 4.16 -16.66 -14.82
N TYR A 57 4.79 -16.20 -15.92
CA TYR A 57 4.96 -16.97 -17.15
C TYR A 57 6.44 -17.01 -17.56
N PRO A 58 6.94 -18.12 -18.13
CA PRO A 58 8.30 -18.18 -18.61
C PRO A 58 8.53 -17.19 -19.76
N LEU A 59 9.75 -16.66 -19.84
CA LEU A 59 10.23 -15.97 -21.04
C LEU A 59 10.20 -16.94 -22.22
N LYS A 60 9.80 -16.43 -23.39
CA LYS A 60 9.91 -17.19 -24.64
C LYS A 60 11.05 -16.64 -25.48
N ILE A 61 11.85 -17.53 -26.05
CA ILE A 61 12.96 -17.17 -26.93
C ILE A 61 12.67 -17.78 -28.30
N GLU A 62 12.40 -16.94 -29.28
CA GLU A 62 12.02 -17.38 -30.64
C GLU A 62 12.77 -16.56 -31.68
N SER A 63 13.51 -17.25 -32.55
CA SER A 63 14.31 -16.62 -33.61
C SER A 63 15.22 -15.49 -33.07
N GLY A 64 15.81 -15.70 -31.90
CA GLY A 64 16.69 -14.74 -31.23
C GLY A 64 15.98 -13.58 -30.51
N LYS A 65 14.64 -13.52 -30.53
CA LYS A 65 13.85 -12.51 -29.79
C LYS A 65 13.41 -13.05 -28.45
N VAL A 66 13.49 -12.19 -27.44
CA VAL A 66 12.99 -12.50 -26.09
C VAL A 66 11.60 -11.89 -25.92
N TRP A 67 10.70 -12.68 -25.38
CA TRP A 67 9.31 -12.31 -25.16
C TRP A 67 8.97 -12.45 -23.68
N ILE A 68 8.31 -11.44 -23.13
CA ILE A 68 7.83 -11.42 -21.76
C ILE A 68 6.30 -11.32 -21.76
N ALA A 69 5.64 -12.00 -20.82
CA ALA A 69 4.19 -11.90 -20.71
C ALA A 69 3.79 -10.47 -20.32
N MET A 70 2.75 -9.95 -20.97
CA MET A 70 2.20 -8.62 -20.69
C MET A 70 1.86 -8.44 -19.22
N ASP A 71 1.37 -9.49 -18.56
CA ASP A 71 0.96 -9.46 -17.16
C ASP A 71 2.16 -9.24 -16.23
N ASP A 72 3.29 -9.88 -16.51
CA ASP A 72 4.51 -9.67 -15.75
C ASP A 72 5.09 -8.26 -15.98
N THR A 73 4.91 -7.67 -17.16
CA THR A 73 5.37 -6.28 -17.39
C THR A 73 4.67 -5.26 -16.50
N ALA A 74 3.38 -5.46 -16.20
CA ALA A 74 2.64 -4.57 -15.31
C ALA A 74 3.12 -4.68 -13.85
N SER A 75 3.43 -5.90 -13.40
CA SER A 75 3.99 -6.16 -12.07
C SER A 75 5.40 -5.59 -11.91
N LEU A 76 6.22 -5.62 -12.95
CA LEU A 76 7.59 -5.09 -12.94
C LEU A 76 7.62 -3.56 -13.09
N LEU A 77 6.70 -2.99 -13.86
CA LEU A 77 6.63 -1.55 -14.17
C LEU A 77 5.41 -0.91 -13.49
N MET A 78 5.39 -0.98 -12.16
CA MET A 78 4.21 -0.70 -11.31
C MET A 78 3.54 0.67 -11.52
N GLU A 79 4.25 1.66 -12.08
CA GLU A 79 3.69 2.97 -12.42
C GLU A 79 2.74 2.94 -13.64
N TYR A 80 2.80 1.91 -14.48
CA TYR A 80 1.88 1.77 -15.61
C TYR A 80 0.59 1.05 -15.19
N ARG A 81 -0.53 1.53 -15.72
CA ARG A 81 -1.82 0.87 -15.66
C ARG A 81 -2.09 0.22 -17.01
N ARG A 82 -2.44 -1.07 -16.96
CA ARG A 82 -2.59 -1.92 -18.14
C ARG A 82 -4.05 -2.22 -18.38
N GLU A 83 -4.50 -1.98 -19.61
CA GLU A 83 -5.80 -2.37 -20.13
C GLU A 83 -5.63 -3.42 -21.24
N TYR A 84 -6.52 -4.41 -21.30
CA TYR A 84 -6.55 -5.38 -22.39
C TYR A 84 -7.99 -5.69 -22.82
N ASP A 85 -8.29 -5.40 -24.09
CA ASP A 85 -9.55 -5.79 -24.73
C ASP A 85 -9.27 -7.01 -25.62
N ALA A 86 -9.64 -8.18 -25.12
CA ALA A 86 -9.42 -9.46 -25.81
C ALA A 86 -10.21 -9.58 -27.12
N LYS A 87 -11.36 -8.89 -27.26
CA LYS A 87 -12.18 -8.94 -28.48
C LYS A 87 -11.53 -8.15 -29.60
N LYS A 88 -10.95 -6.99 -29.27
CA LYS A 88 -10.27 -6.13 -30.24
C LYS A 88 -8.79 -6.49 -30.42
N GLY A 89 -8.23 -7.28 -29.50
CA GLY A 89 -6.81 -7.56 -29.45
C GLY A 89 -5.99 -6.30 -29.19
N THR A 90 -6.52 -5.36 -28.39
CA THR A 90 -5.87 -4.08 -28.09
C THR A 90 -5.37 -4.06 -26.66
N ILE A 91 -4.16 -3.55 -26.47
CA ILE A 91 -3.49 -3.41 -25.19
C ILE A 91 -3.23 -1.93 -24.98
N ALA A 92 -3.45 -1.41 -23.79
CA ALA A 92 -3.02 -0.06 -23.44
C ALA A 92 -2.17 -0.05 -22.16
N PHE A 93 -1.16 0.80 -22.16
CA PHE A 93 -0.38 1.14 -20.97
C PHE A 93 -0.49 2.64 -20.73
N THR A 94 -0.91 3.02 -19.53
CA THR A 94 -1.09 4.43 -19.14
C THR A 94 -0.26 4.73 -17.90
N ASN A 95 0.54 5.79 -17.94
CA ASN A 95 1.10 6.46 -16.77
C ASN A 95 0.84 7.98 -16.91
N PRO A 96 1.30 8.84 -15.98
CA PRO A 96 1.05 10.28 -16.06
C PRO A 96 1.46 10.95 -17.37
N TRP A 97 2.50 10.44 -18.03
CA TRP A 97 3.13 11.10 -19.17
C TRP A 97 2.83 10.43 -20.50
N ARG A 98 2.38 9.17 -20.48
CA ARG A 98 2.25 8.31 -21.66
C ARG A 98 0.96 7.51 -21.59
N ARG A 99 0.22 7.56 -22.70
CA ARG A 99 -0.72 6.51 -23.07
C ARG A 99 -0.19 5.82 -24.32
N ILE A 100 0.04 4.53 -24.21
CA ILE A 100 0.58 3.68 -25.27
C ILE A 100 -0.49 2.67 -25.63
N GLU A 101 -0.81 2.54 -26.90
CA GLU A 101 -1.81 1.59 -27.37
C GLU A 101 -1.19 0.70 -28.44
N LEU A 102 -1.31 -0.61 -28.22
CA LEU A 102 -0.75 -1.66 -29.06
C LEU A 102 -1.89 -2.52 -29.57
N LYS A 103 -1.66 -3.19 -30.70
CA LYS A 103 -2.58 -4.19 -31.25
C LYS A 103 -1.84 -5.49 -31.54
N LEU A 104 -2.44 -6.61 -31.17
CA LEU A 104 -1.90 -7.94 -31.47
C LEU A 104 -1.67 -8.09 -32.98
N GLY A 105 -0.51 -8.63 -33.36
CA GLY A 105 -0.11 -8.82 -34.75
C GLY A 105 0.25 -7.54 -35.52
N SER A 106 0.11 -6.35 -34.92
CA SER A 106 0.46 -5.07 -35.53
C SER A 106 1.82 -4.56 -35.05
N LYS A 107 2.67 -4.14 -36.00
CA LYS A 107 3.87 -3.34 -35.70
C LYS A 107 3.56 -1.85 -35.57
N THR A 108 2.34 -1.41 -35.78
CA THR A 108 1.94 -0.02 -35.54
C THR A 108 1.36 0.09 -34.13
N ALA A 109 1.94 0.98 -33.34
CA ALA A 109 1.44 1.42 -32.04
C ALA A 109 1.05 2.90 -32.10
N THR A 110 0.31 3.39 -31.12
CA THR A 110 0.16 4.82 -30.84
C THR A 110 0.80 5.13 -29.49
N MET A 111 1.56 6.22 -29.43
CA MET A 111 2.04 6.80 -28.18
C MET A 111 1.52 8.22 -28.14
N ASN A 112 0.69 8.52 -27.15
CA ASN A 112 0.12 9.84 -26.96
C ASN A 112 -0.67 10.35 -28.19
N GLY A 113 -1.28 9.43 -28.95
CA GLY A 113 -2.01 9.72 -30.19
C GLY A 113 -1.15 9.68 -31.46
N THR A 114 0.18 9.74 -31.33
CA THR A 114 1.11 9.69 -32.46
C THR A 114 1.48 8.25 -32.81
N LYS A 115 1.45 7.89 -34.09
CA LYS A 115 1.85 6.55 -34.54
C LYS A 115 3.36 6.31 -34.35
N VAL A 116 3.71 5.12 -33.90
CA VAL A 116 5.10 4.64 -33.75
C VAL A 116 5.20 3.23 -34.32
N THR A 117 6.29 2.94 -35.03
CA THR A 117 6.57 1.61 -35.59
C THR A 117 7.41 0.77 -34.61
N LEU A 118 6.89 -0.40 -34.24
CA LEU A 118 7.55 -1.41 -33.42
C LEU A 118 8.47 -2.29 -34.27
N THR A 119 9.56 -2.75 -33.67
CA THR A 119 10.46 -3.75 -34.28
C THR A 119 9.77 -5.12 -34.42
N ALA A 120 8.87 -5.45 -33.50
CA ALA A 120 8.06 -6.66 -33.49
C ALA A 120 6.66 -6.38 -32.92
N ALA A 121 5.67 -7.14 -33.39
CA ALA A 121 4.30 -7.01 -32.92
C ALA A 121 4.08 -7.83 -31.64
N PRO A 122 3.27 -7.35 -30.68
CA PRO A 122 2.70 -8.19 -29.63
C PRO A 122 1.98 -9.40 -30.21
N ALA A 123 2.08 -10.54 -29.55
CA ALA A 123 1.50 -11.79 -30.03
C ALA A 123 0.83 -12.56 -28.89
N LYS A 124 -0.23 -13.29 -29.23
CA LYS A 124 -0.86 -14.25 -28.30
C LYS A 124 -0.24 -15.62 -28.55
N LYS A 125 0.33 -16.23 -27.52
CA LYS A 125 0.99 -17.54 -27.57
C LYS A 125 0.44 -18.40 -26.45
N GLU A 126 -0.14 -19.55 -26.79
CA GLU A 126 -0.76 -20.47 -25.81
C GLU A 126 -1.75 -19.77 -24.86
N GLY A 127 -2.56 -18.85 -25.37
CA GLY A 127 -3.54 -18.12 -24.55
C GLY A 127 -3.00 -16.86 -23.87
N THR A 128 -1.69 -16.72 -23.69
CA THR A 128 -1.05 -15.58 -23.02
C THR A 128 -0.58 -14.53 -24.02
N VAL A 129 -0.77 -13.25 -23.68
CA VAL A 129 -0.26 -12.14 -24.48
C VAL A 129 1.20 -11.89 -24.12
N TYR A 130 2.06 -11.98 -25.12
CA TYR A 130 3.49 -11.74 -25.00
C TYR A 130 3.88 -10.46 -25.74
N LEU A 131 4.76 -9.68 -25.10
CA LEU A 131 5.40 -8.51 -25.66
C LEU A 131 6.86 -8.85 -26.00
N PRO A 132 7.35 -8.44 -27.18
CA PRO A 132 8.79 -8.39 -27.42
C PRO A 132 9.44 -7.49 -26.37
N THR A 133 10.54 -7.92 -25.75
CA THR A 133 11.18 -7.13 -24.69
C THR A 133 11.70 -5.78 -25.19
N GLU A 134 11.95 -5.64 -26.50
CA GLU A 134 12.31 -4.36 -27.12
C GLU A 134 11.20 -3.31 -27.01
N VAL A 135 9.93 -3.71 -26.87
CA VAL A 135 8.80 -2.78 -26.66
C VAL A 135 8.93 -2.06 -25.31
N LEU A 136 9.46 -2.74 -24.28
CA LEU A 136 9.68 -2.14 -22.97
C LEU A 136 10.72 -1.01 -23.06
N SER A 137 11.79 -1.23 -23.84
CA SER A 137 12.79 -0.20 -24.15
C SER A 137 12.23 0.93 -25.00
N GLN A 138 11.53 0.59 -26.09
CA GLN A 138 11.08 1.57 -27.07
C GLN A 138 10.00 2.50 -26.52
N LEU A 139 9.01 1.94 -25.81
CA LEU A 139 7.79 2.66 -25.43
C LEU A 139 7.65 2.88 -23.94
N LEU A 140 8.12 1.96 -23.10
CA LEU A 140 7.92 2.02 -21.64
C LEU A 140 9.09 2.67 -20.88
N LYS A 141 10.17 3.08 -21.58
CA LYS A 141 11.39 3.70 -21.03
C LYS A 141 12.17 2.80 -20.04
N ALA A 142 12.01 1.49 -20.13
CA ALA A 142 12.81 0.55 -19.34
C ALA A 142 14.05 0.13 -20.14
N GLN A 143 15.25 0.18 -19.57
CA GLN A 143 16.42 -0.32 -20.26
C GLN A 143 16.46 -1.84 -20.11
N VAL A 144 16.39 -2.56 -21.23
CA VAL A 144 16.36 -4.03 -21.23
C VAL A 144 17.61 -4.62 -21.89
N THR A 145 18.24 -5.57 -21.21
CA THR A 145 19.43 -6.30 -21.69
C THR A 145 19.21 -7.80 -21.56
N TRP A 146 19.53 -8.55 -22.61
CA TRP A 146 19.49 -10.00 -22.62
C TRP A 146 20.91 -10.58 -22.61
N ASN A 147 21.22 -11.47 -21.67
CA ASN A 147 22.45 -12.25 -21.65
C ASN A 147 22.16 -13.70 -22.06
N ALA A 148 22.49 -14.05 -23.30
CA ALA A 148 22.26 -15.40 -23.84
C ALA A 148 23.16 -16.49 -23.21
N LYS A 149 24.29 -16.12 -22.59
CA LYS A 149 25.18 -17.10 -21.93
C LYS A 149 24.61 -17.57 -20.61
N THR A 150 24.00 -16.67 -19.85
CA THR A 150 23.42 -16.95 -18.53
C THR A 150 21.89 -16.99 -18.56
N TYR A 151 21.28 -16.90 -19.73
CA TYR A 151 19.84 -16.85 -19.93
C TYR A 151 19.12 -15.84 -19.03
N THR A 152 19.74 -14.67 -18.84
CA THR A 152 19.28 -13.64 -17.90
C THR A 152 18.73 -12.44 -18.66
N LEU A 153 17.47 -12.09 -18.39
CA LEU A 153 16.89 -10.81 -18.78
C LEU A 153 17.06 -9.80 -17.64
N SER A 154 17.76 -8.70 -17.90
CA SER A 154 17.91 -7.58 -16.98
C SER A 154 17.08 -6.40 -17.43
N ILE A 155 16.29 -5.83 -16.52
CA ILE A 155 15.45 -4.66 -16.73
C ILE A 155 15.89 -3.61 -15.72
N GLN A 156 16.35 -2.46 -16.21
CA GLN A 156 16.61 -1.28 -15.39
C GLN A 156 15.47 -0.28 -15.59
N TYR A 157 14.83 0.08 -14.48
CA TYR A 157 13.66 0.93 -14.47
C TYR A 157 13.56 1.75 -13.19
N ALA A 158 13.51 3.07 -13.34
CA ALA A 158 13.30 3.99 -12.22
C ALA A 158 11.87 4.52 -12.27
N ALA A 159 10.97 3.89 -11.51
CA ALA A 159 9.61 4.40 -11.35
C ALA A 159 9.68 5.78 -10.70
N ARG A 160 8.99 6.76 -11.28
CA ARG A 160 8.95 8.14 -10.76
C ARG A 160 7.67 8.42 -9.99
N ALA A 161 6.58 7.77 -10.37
CA ALA A 161 5.29 7.93 -9.72
C ALA A 161 4.87 6.64 -9.03
N LEU A 162 4.28 6.79 -7.85
CA LEU A 162 3.45 5.74 -7.29
C LEU A 162 2.13 5.72 -8.04
N ALA A 163 1.52 4.54 -8.12
CA ALA A 163 0.25 4.37 -8.81
C ALA A 163 -0.70 3.51 -7.98
N THR A 164 -1.99 3.79 -8.06
CA THR A 164 -3.06 2.95 -7.50
C THR A 164 -4.31 3.06 -8.39
N SER A 165 -5.36 2.31 -8.08
CA SER A 165 -6.59 2.32 -8.84
C SER A 165 -7.79 1.92 -8.00
N TRP A 166 -8.93 2.52 -8.32
CA TRP A 166 -10.25 2.04 -7.94
C TRP A 166 -11.06 1.84 -9.23
N THR A 167 -12.07 2.68 -9.48
CA THR A 167 -12.72 2.82 -10.78
C THR A 167 -11.81 3.55 -11.78
N ASP A 168 -11.12 4.58 -11.30
CA ASP A 168 -10.12 5.35 -12.03
C ASP A 168 -8.71 4.96 -11.62
N TYR A 169 -7.73 5.40 -12.41
CA TYR A 169 -6.31 5.29 -12.14
C TYR A 169 -5.77 6.57 -11.53
N PHE A 170 -4.88 6.43 -10.55
CA PHE A 170 -4.29 7.54 -9.82
C PHE A 170 -2.78 7.41 -9.74
N TRP A 171 -2.10 8.56 -9.76
CA TRP A 171 -0.66 8.64 -9.58
C TRP A 171 -0.25 9.80 -8.69
N VAL A 172 0.83 9.58 -7.94
CA VAL A 172 1.55 10.61 -7.19
C VAL A 172 3.00 10.59 -7.66
N ASP A 173 3.45 11.67 -8.29
CA ASP A 173 4.85 11.89 -8.66
C ASP A 173 5.67 12.15 -7.40
N LYS A 174 6.61 11.25 -7.10
CA LYS A 174 7.42 11.30 -5.88
C LYS A 174 8.45 12.44 -5.86
N VAL A 175 8.75 13.03 -7.02
CA VAL A 175 9.79 14.06 -7.15
C VAL A 175 9.18 15.46 -6.98
N ASN A 176 8.06 15.70 -7.66
CA ASN A 176 7.46 17.04 -7.72
C ASN A 176 6.17 17.16 -6.90
N GLY A 177 5.63 16.04 -6.39
CA GLY A 177 4.33 16.01 -5.73
C GLY A 177 3.16 16.22 -6.68
N ASP A 178 3.33 16.10 -8.00
CA ASP A 178 2.23 16.22 -8.97
C ASP A 178 1.29 15.01 -8.86
N LEU A 179 -0.02 15.27 -8.81
CA LEU A 179 -1.05 14.24 -8.81
C LEU A 179 -1.70 14.14 -10.19
N TYR A 180 -2.00 12.91 -10.60
CA TYR A 180 -2.67 12.63 -11.85
C TYR A 180 -3.80 11.63 -11.67
N LYS A 181 -4.80 11.73 -12.57
CA LYS A 181 -5.93 10.80 -12.65
C LYS A 181 -6.23 10.46 -14.10
N ALA A 182 -6.69 9.24 -14.37
CA ALA A 182 -7.23 8.83 -15.66
C ALA A 182 -8.40 7.86 -15.46
N ALA A 183 -9.49 8.06 -16.21
CA ALA A 183 -10.44 6.97 -16.42
C ALA A 183 -9.83 5.91 -17.35
N PRO A 184 -10.26 4.64 -17.27
CA PRO A 184 -9.88 3.62 -18.26
C PRO A 184 -10.16 4.10 -19.68
N GLY A 185 -9.25 3.86 -20.61
CA GLY A 185 -9.37 4.33 -21.98
C GLY A 185 -8.88 5.77 -22.21
N GLN A 186 -8.64 6.55 -21.14
CA GLN A 186 -8.27 7.95 -21.24
C GLN A 186 -6.80 8.19 -20.94
N ARG A 187 -6.33 9.39 -21.27
CA ARG A 187 -5.02 9.89 -20.85
C ARG A 187 -5.10 10.44 -19.44
N ALA A 188 -4.00 10.34 -18.72
CA ALA A 188 -3.85 11.00 -17.43
C ALA A 188 -3.93 12.53 -17.58
N VAL A 189 -4.65 13.15 -16.66
CA VAL A 189 -4.71 14.60 -16.48
C VAL A 189 -4.15 14.97 -15.11
N SER A 190 -3.51 16.13 -15.00
CA SER A 190 -3.09 16.64 -13.69
C SER A 190 -4.31 17.05 -12.89
N ILE A 191 -4.34 16.67 -11.61
CA ILE A 191 -5.42 17.01 -10.68
C ILE A 191 -4.94 17.88 -9.51
N GLY A 192 -3.69 18.32 -9.53
CA GLY A 192 -3.11 19.18 -8.49
C GLY A 192 -1.68 18.77 -8.13
N ARG A 193 -1.15 19.44 -7.11
CA ARG A 193 0.19 19.17 -6.57
C ARG A 193 0.14 19.22 -5.05
N THR A 194 0.68 18.19 -4.40
CA THR A 194 0.87 18.16 -2.94
C THR A 194 2.02 19.08 -2.54
N THR A 195 1.90 19.71 -1.39
CA THR A 195 3.01 20.46 -0.75
C THR A 195 3.74 19.61 0.28
N ALA A 196 3.16 18.48 0.70
CA ALA A 196 3.82 17.50 1.54
C ALA A 196 4.91 16.75 0.77
N ASP A 197 5.99 16.39 1.46
CA ASP A 197 7.04 15.53 0.94
C ASP A 197 6.54 14.09 0.83
N VAL A 198 6.55 13.58 -0.41
CA VAL A 198 6.14 12.21 -0.77
C VAL A 198 7.29 11.40 -1.36
N SER A 199 8.52 11.92 -1.28
CA SER A 199 9.72 11.25 -1.81
C SER A 199 10.04 9.94 -1.10
N HIS A 200 9.68 9.85 0.19
CA HIS A 200 9.84 8.67 1.03
C HIS A 200 8.79 7.58 0.75
N ALA A 201 7.61 7.94 0.23
CA ALA A 201 6.50 7.01 0.09
C ALA A 201 6.85 5.79 -0.79
N GLN A 202 6.51 4.59 -0.31
CA GLN A 202 6.78 3.33 -1.00
C GLN A 202 5.57 2.82 -1.78
N TYR A 203 4.35 3.15 -1.34
CA TYR A 203 3.11 2.74 -2.01
C TYR A 203 1.97 3.72 -1.75
N LEU A 204 0.89 3.54 -2.53
CA LEU A 204 -0.37 4.27 -2.38
C LEU A 204 -1.48 3.32 -1.97
N GLU A 205 -2.21 3.69 -0.93
CA GLU A 205 -3.55 3.16 -0.66
C GLU A 205 -4.60 4.14 -1.17
N ILE A 206 -5.79 3.60 -1.46
CA ILE A 206 -6.92 4.38 -1.94
C ILE A 206 -8.19 3.98 -1.19
N GLU A 207 -8.91 4.99 -0.72
CA GLU A 207 -10.27 4.85 -0.18
C GLU A 207 -11.23 5.63 -1.09
N SER A 208 -12.33 4.99 -1.53
CA SER A 208 -13.43 5.68 -2.20
C SER A 208 -14.43 6.16 -1.15
N LEU A 209 -14.74 7.46 -1.17
CA LEU A 209 -15.78 8.03 -0.31
C LEU A 209 -17.11 7.87 -1.07
N TYR A 210 -18.12 7.28 -0.45
CA TYR A 210 -19.37 6.76 -1.07
C TYR A 210 -20.23 7.75 -1.89
N ASP A 211 -19.78 8.99 -2.11
CA ASP A 211 -20.45 10.04 -2.87
C ASP A 211 -20.02 10.15 -4.34
N GLY A 212 -19.18 9.22 -4.82
CA GLY A 212 -18.78 9.13 -6.23
C GLY A 212 -17.79 10.25 -6.61
N GLU A 213 -16.70 9.87 -7.26
CA GLU A 213 -15.60 10.78 -7.65
C GLU A 213 -14.77 11.40 -6.52
N LYS A 214 -15.00 11.01 -5.25
CA LYS A 214 -14.16 11.45 -4.14
C LYS A 214 -13.34 10.31 -3.57
N TYR A 215 -12.07 10.60 -3.33
CA TYR A 215 -11.08 9.61 -2.94
C TYR A 215 -10.12 10.20 -1.92
N ILE A 216 -9.62 9.36 -1.03
CA ILE A 216 -8.41 9.65 -0.26
C ILE A 216 -7.31 8.77 -0.83
N LEU A 217 -6.24 9.38 -1.31
CA LEU A 217 -4.99 8.67 -1.57
C LEU A 217 -4.09 8.82 -0.34
N SER A 218 -3.61 7.69 0.17
CA SER A 218 -2.64 7.66 1.26
C SER A 218 -1.29 7.26 0.69
N ALA A 219 -0.34 8.20 0.63
CA ALA A 219 1.06 7.92 0.31
C ALA A 219 1.78 7.52 1.58
N LEU A 220 2.29 6.28 1.59
CA LEU A 220 2.71 5.60 2.80
C LEU A 220 4.13 5.08 2.72
N ASP A 221 4.84 5.17 3.83
CA ASP A 221 6.08 4.45 4.10
C ASP A 221 5.94 3.70 5.44
N ARG A 222 5.23 2.55 5.42
CA ARG A 222 4.94 1.77 6.65
C ARG A 222 6.08 0.86 7.10
N TYR A 223 7.16 0.76 6.33
CA TYR A 223 8.29 -0.11 6.65
C TYR A 223 9.56 0.68 6.99
N ALA A 224 9.46 2.01 7.03
CA ALA A 224 10.53 2.89 7.50
C ALA A 224 10.25 3.41 8.90
N GLU A 225 11.33 3.67 9.63
CA GLU A 225 11.34 4.51 10.81
C GLU A 225 12.05 5.84 10.47
N PRO A 226 11.37 6.99 10.57
CA PRO A 226 9.97 7.16 10.96
C PRO A 226 8.97 6.75 9.86
N THR A 227 7.77 6.34 10.26
CA THR A 227 6.66 6.07 9.34
C THR A 227 6.07 7.40 8.87
N TYR A 228 5.99 7.60 7.55
CA TYR A 228 5.37 8.80 6.95
C TYR A 228 4.00 8.48 6.37
N ILE A 229 3.02 9.33 6.67
CA ILE A 229 1.65 9.24 6.17
C ILE A 229 1.25 10.57 5.57
N THR A 230 1.01 10.61 4.26
CA THR A 230 0.40 11.75 3.58
C THR A 230 -0.96 11.35 3.03
N LYS A 231 -2.03 11.96 3.53
CA LYS A 231 -3.39 11.80 3.02
C LYS A 231 -3.72 12.94 2.05
N LEU A 232 -4.21 12.58 0.86
CA LEU A 232 -4.54 13.49 -0.24
C LEU A 232 -6.02 13.32 -0.59
N LEU A 233 -6.85 14.30 -0.25
CA LEU A 233 -8.27 14.30 -0.55
C LEU A 233 -8.53 14.84 -1.96
N ILE A 234 -9.10 13.98 -2.79
CA ILE A 234 -9.47 14.28 -4.17
C ILE A 234 -10.98 14.37 -4.26
N ASN A 235 -11.46 15.41 -4.94
CA ASN A 235 -12.86 15.56 -5.31
C ASN A 235 -12.94 15.85 -6.82
N GLY A 236 -13.52 14.91 -7.58
CA GLY A 236 -13.52 14.96 -9.03
C GLY A 236 -12.10 14.85 -9.60
N ASN A 237 -11.63 15.93 -10.23
CA ASN A 237 -10.29 16.05 -10.82
C ASN A 237 -9.45 17.12 -10.09
N LYS A 238 -9.65 17.28 -8.78
CA LYS A 238 -8.92 18.27 -7.98
C LYS A 238 -8.48 17.71 -6.63
N LEU A 239 -7.22 17.94 -6.27
CA LEU A 239 -6.73 17.88 -4.90
C LEU A 239 -7.36 19.03 -4.11
N VAL A 240 -8.26 18.70 -3.18
CA VAL A 240 -9.02 19.70 -2.41
C VAL A 240 -8.53 19.86 -0.98
N HIS A 241 -7.84 18.86 -0.43
CA HIS A 241 -7.21 18.94 0.88
C HIS A 241 -6.03 17.97 0.99
N GLN A 242 -5.09 18.24 1.89
CA GLN A 242 -3.96 17.35 2.20
C GLN A 242 -3.58 17.47 3.67
N ALA A 243 -3.07 16.38 4.24
CA ALA A 243 -2.50 16.37 5.57
C ALA A 243 -1.34 15.37 5.63
N ALA A 244 -0.26 15.75 6.29
CA ALA A 244 0.92 14.90 6.43
C ALA A 244 1.36 14.82 7.88
N VAL A 245 1.69 13.61 8.31
CA VAL A 245 2.19 13.32 9.65
C VAL A 245 3.28 12.24 9.54
N HIS A 246 4.23 12.27 10.46
CA HIS A 246 5.22 11.22 10.60
C HIS A 246 5.24 10.74 12.04
N TYR A 247 5.69 9.50 12.23
CA TYR A 247 5.74 8.82 13.51
C TYR A 247 7.08 8.13 13.70
N SER A 248 7.80 8.50 14.75
CA SER A 248 9.15 8.00 15.01
C SER A 248 9.10 6.76 15.91
N GLY A 249 8.96 5.58 15.30
CA GLY A 249 8.96 4.28 15.99
C GLY A 249 8.07 3.25 15.29
N SER A 250 7.90 2.09 15.94
CA SER A 250 7.19 0.92 15.39
C SER A 250 5.83 0.63 16.06
N TRP A 251 5.20 1.63 16.69
CA TRP A 251 3.91 1.41 17.36
C TRP A 251 2.77 1.29 16.35
N TRP A 252 1.83 0.39 16.66
CA TRP A 252 0.59 0.29 15.88
C TRP A 252 -0.20 1.60 15.98
N LEU A 253 -0.62 2.10 14.82
CA LEU A 253 -1.41 3.31 14.69
C LEU A 253 -2.86 2.91 14.39
N GLU A 254 -3.74 3.06 15.37
CA GLU A 254 -5.18 3.02 15.15
C GLU A 254 -5.78 4.32 15.68
N GLY A 255 -6.49 5.03 14.83
CA GLY A 255 -7.08 6.32 15.15
C GLY A 255 -8.39 6.51 14.42
N LEU A 256 -9.17 7.45 14.92
CA LEU A 256 -10.40 7.91 14.33
C LEU A 256 -10.11 8.57 12.97
N ASP A 257 -10.51 7.91 11.88
CA ASP A 257 -10.40 8.47 10.53
C ASP A 257 -11.58 9.40 10.17
N ARG A 258 -12.72 9.24 10.85
CA ARG A 258 -13.97 9.93 10.55
C ARG A 258 -14.75 10.29 11.80
N TYR A 259 -15.41 11.44 11.76
CA TYR A 259 -16.38 11.87 12.76
C TYR A 259 -17.65 12.38 12.06
N GLY A 260 -18.73 11.60 12.16
CA GLY A 260 -19.94 11.85 11.37
C GLY A 260 -19.63 11.84 9.87
N ASP A 261 -19.92 12.95 9.19
CA ASP A 261 -19.67 13.16 7.76
C ASP A 261 -18.29 13.77 7.45
N LYS A 262 -17.47 14.04 8.49
CA LYS A 262 -16.16 14.68 8.37
C LYS A 262 -15.04 13.65 8.44
N LEU A 263 -13.98 13.92 7.69
CA LEU A 263 -12.69 13.27 7.78
C LEU A 263 -11.90 13.89 8.93
N VAL A 264 -11.22 13.06 9.71
CA VAL A 264 -10.27 13.50 10.73
C VAL A 264 -8.88 13.37 10.13
N MET A 265 -8.21 14.50 9.95
CA MET A 265 -6.90 14.59 9.32
C MET A 265 -5.88 15.17 10.28
N ILE A 266 -4.73 14.51 10.40
CA ILE A 266 -3.63 14.95 11.24
C ILE A 266 -2.55 15.54 10.34
N ASN A 267 -2.24 16.82 10.55
CA ASN A 267 -1.21 17.55 9.83
C ASN A 267 -0.16 18.07 10.82
N GLY A 268 0.93 17.33 10.98
CA GLY A 268 1.90 17.54 12.05
C GLY A 268 1.23 17.48 13.43
N SER A 269 1.28 18.57 14.19
CA SER A 269 0.65 18.70 15.51
C SER A 269 -0.84 19.07 15.47
N THR A 270 -1.42 19.23 14.28
CA THR A 270 -2.75 19.80 14.12
C THR A 270 -3.78 18.74 13.73
N VAL A 271 -4.92 18.76 14.42
CA VAL A 271 -6.12 17.99 14.03
C VAL A 271 -7.05 18.88 13.21
N GLU A 272 -7.46 18.39 12.05
CA GLU A 272 -8.38 19.06 11.14
C GLU A 272 -9.61 18.17 10.88
N PHE A 273 -10.80 18.75 11.03
CA PHE A 273 -12.06 18.11 10.66
C PHE A 273 -12.52 18.64 9.31
N VAL A 274 -12.42 17.80 8.28
CA VAL A 274 -12.53 18.20 6.88
C VAL A 274 -13.74 17.53 6.23
N THR A 275 -14.61 18.28 5.56
CA THR A 275 -15.70 17.69 4.77
C THR A 275 -15.13 16.92 3.56
N THR A 276 -15.92 16.04 2.94
CA THR A 276 -15.48 15.36 1.70
C THR A 276 -15.28 16.33 0.52
N SER A 277 -15.79 17.57 0.60
CA SER A 277 -15.51 18.63 -0.37
C SER A 277 -14.17 19.34 -0.15
N GLY A 278 -13.47 19.06 0.95
CA GLY A 278 -12.20 19.70 1.32
C GLY A 278 -12.33 20.95 2.20
N GLN A 279 -13.52 21.23 2.75
CA GLN A 279 -13.69 22.36 3.65
C GLN A 279 -13.25 21.97 5.07
N VAL A 280 -12.30 22.72 5.63
CA VAL A 280 -11.93 22.61 7.05
C VAL A 280 -13.03 23.25 7.90
N THR A 281 -13.66 22.47 8.77
CA THR A 281 -14.76 22.91 9.64
C THR A 281 -14.34 23.12 11.08
N ALA A 282 -13.24 22.48 11.51
CA ALA A 282 -12.56 22.76 12.76
C ALA A 282 -11.08 22.43 12.62
N LYS A 283 -10.23 23.15 13.35
CA LYS A 283 -8.77 23.02 13.31
C LYS A 283 -8.17 23.31 14.68
N TYR A 284 -7.36 22.40 15.20
CA TYR A 284 -6.77 22.50 16.54
C TYR A 284 -5.29 22.11 16.49
N ASP A 285 -4.38 23.08 16.65
CA ASP A 285 -2.96 22.81 16.86
C ASP A 285 -2.76 22.39 18.33
N LEU A 286 -2.51 21.11 18.56
CA LEU A 286 -2.53 20.55 19.91
C LEU A 286 -1.34 20.98 20.77
N THR A 287 -0.29 21.56 20.18
CA THR A 287 0.79 22.19 20.95
C THR A 287 0.27 23.35 21.81
N ALA A 288 -0.71 24.11 21.30
CA ALA A 288 -1.37 25.20 22.04
C ALA A 288 -2.23 24.70 23.21
N TYR A 289 -2.47 23.39 23.30
CA TYR A 289 -3.20 22.73 24.38
C TYR A 289 -2.27 21.94 25.31
N GLY A 290 -0.95 21.96 25.05
CA GLY A 290 0.06 21.27 25.85
C GLY A 290 0.37 19.84 25.39
N VAL A 291 -0.07 19.41 24.21
CA VAL A 291 0.32 18.12 23.63
C VAL A 291 1.65 18.28 22.90
N ASN A 292 2.72 17.78 23.52
CA ASN A 292 4.11 17.87 23.03
C ASN A 292 4.65 16.50 22.60
N ASP A 293 3.84 15.73 21.88
CA ASP A 293 4.20 14.43 21.30
C ASP A 293 3.48 14.29 19.94
N GLN A 294 3.98 13.41 19.07
CA GLN A 294 3.17 12.87 17.98
C GLN A 294 1.94 12.18 18.58
N PHE A 295 0.83 12.11 17.86
CA PHE A 295 -0.39 11.53 18.42
C PHE A 295 -1.29 10.97 17.34
N VAL A 296 -2.19 10.08 17.75
CA VAL A 296 -3.40 9.73 17.00
C VAL A 296 -4.62 10.28 17.72
N VAL A 297 -5.68 10.59 16.99
CA VAL A 297 -6.99 10.92 17.58
C VAL A 297 -7.73 9.61 17.81
N GLU A 298 -8.17 9.33 19.04
CA GLU A 298 -8.98 8.13 19.33
C GLU A 298 -10.47 8.44 19.28
N ASP A 299 -10.88 9.63 19.73
CA ASP A 299 -12.29 10.02 19.77
C ASP A 299 -12.47 11.55 19.82
N TYR A 300 -13.68 12.00 19.53
CA TYR A 300 -14.07 13.40 19.57
C TYR A 300 -15.51 13.58 20.06
N PHE A 301 -15.68 14.33 21.15
CA PHE A 301 -16.97 14.61 21.78
C PHE A 301 -17.43 16.06 21.61
N GLY A 302 -17.04 16.71 20.50
CA GLY A 302 -17.44 18.08 20.15
C GLY A 302 -16.55 19.16 20.80
N ASP A 303 -16.38 19.15 22.11
CA ASP A 303 -15.52 20.09 22.84
C ASP A 303 -14.37 19.42 23.59
N VAL A 304 -14.19 18.11 23.37
CA VAL A 304 -13.13 17.29 23.95
C VAL A 304 -12.58 16.36 22.88
N LEU A 305 -11.26 16.32 22.75
CA LEU A 305 -10.54 15.30 21.97
C LEU A 305 -9.93 14.28 22.92
N PHE A 306 -10.04 13.00 22.55
CA PHE A 306 -9.15 11.98 23.05
C PHE A 306 -8.04 11.76 22.04
N VAL A 307 -6.80 11.91 22.49
CA VAL A 307 -5.62 11.65 21.67
C VAL A 307 -4.68 10.72 22.41
N ARG A 308 -4.13 9.72 21.72
CA ARG A 308 -3.07 8.88 22.26
C ARG A 308 -1.73 9.44 21.82
N SER A 309 -0.91 9.81 22.79
CA SER A 309 0.48 10.20 22.56
C SER A 309 1.25 9.02 21.96
N TYR A 310 2.01 9.24 20.89
CA TYR A 310 2.64 8.16 20.13
C TYR A 310 3.87 7.59 20.82
N VAL A 311 4.73 8.43 21.40
CA VAL A 311 5.93 7.94 22.09
C VAL A 311 5.55 7.36 23.45
N ASN A 312 4.76 8.11 24.21
CA ASN A 312 4.43 7.73 25.59
C ASN A 312 3.29 6.70 25.69
N GLN A 313 2.55 6.49 24.61
CA GLN A 313 1.40 5.56 24.54
C GLN A 313 0.31 5.83 25.61
N THR A 314 0.25 7.05 26.14
CA THR A 314 -0.76 7.50 27.12
C THR A 314 -1.96 8.17 26.44
N LEU A 315 -3.15 7.95 27.00
CA LEU A 315 -4.38 8.61 26.60
C LEU A 315 -4.50 9.99 27.25
N LEU A 316 -4.64 11.00 26.39
CA LEU A 316 -4.80 12.39 26.77
C LEU A 316 -6.23 12.83 26.50
N LEU A 317 -6.83 13.51 27.48
CA LEU A 317 -8.06 14.29 27.29
C LEU A 317 -7.67 15.74 27.03
N VAL A 318 -8.00 16.25 25.85
CA VAL A 318 -7.81 17.65 25.49
C VAL A 318 -9.15 18.38 25.58
N ASP A 319 -9.31 19.23 26.59
CA ASP A 319 -10.44 20.14 26.73
C ASP A 319 -10.25 21.33 25.80
N LEU A 320 -11.04 21.37 24.72
CA LEU A 320 -10.95 22.39 23.70
C LEU A 320 -11.49 23.75 24.16
N LYS A 321 -12.43 23.75 25.13
CA LYS A 321 -13.03 24.98 25.67
C LYS A 321 -12.06 25.71 26.59
N GLU A 322 -11.46 25.00 27.53
CA GLU A 322 -10.56 25.56 28.53
C GLU A 322 -9.08 25.55 28.09
N LYS A 323 -8.80 25.03 26.89
CA LYS A 323 -7.47 24.89 26.30
C LYS A 323 -6.49 24.16 27.23
N LYS A 324 -6.93 23.02 27.76
CA LYS A 324 -6.18 22.26 28.76
C LYS A 324 -6.14 20.78 28.42
N THR A 325 -4.98 20.17 28.61
CA THR A 325 -4.80 18.72 28.46
C THR A 325 -4.67 18.04 29.82
N TYR A 326 -5.24 16.84 29.93
CA TYR A 326 -5.15 15.97 31.09
C TYR A 326 -4.57 14.62 30.65
N GLU A 327 -3.40 14.28 31.18
CA GLU A 327 -2.84 12.92 31.08
C GLU A 327 -3.63 12.01 32.01
N LEU A 328 -4.61 11.30 31.45
CA LEU A 328 -5.66 10.65 32.24
C LEU A 328 -5.10 9.68 33.28
N TYR A 329 -3.99 9.01 32.95
CA TYR A 329 -3.39 8.03 33.84
C TYR A 329 -3.06 8.61 35.23
N LYS A 330 -2.68 9.90 35.31
CA LYS A 330 -2.34 10.62 36.55
C LYS A 330 -3.56 10.84 37.46
N PHE A 331 -4.77 10.80 36.89
CA PHE A 331 -6.01 11.14 37.57
C PHE A 331 -6.85 9.91 37.92
N ILE A 332 -6.86 8.89 37.06
CA ILE A 332 -7.82 7.78 37.19
C ILE A 332 -7.21 6.42 37.48
N LEU A 333 -5.92 6.20 37.23
CA LEU A 333 -5.27 4.94 37.59
C LEU A 333 -4.91 4.91 39.08
N ASP A 334 -4.74 3.71 39.63
CA ASP A 334 -4.20 3.54 40.96
C ASP A 334 -2.70 3.90 41.03
N LYS A 335 -2.14 3.93 42.25
CA LYS A 335 -0.74 4.36 42.46
C LYS A 335 0.29 3.39 41.89
N ALA A 336 -0.02 2.10 41.80
CA ALA A 336 0.90 1.12 41.24
C ALA A 336 1.04 1.35 39.73
N ASP A 337 -0.09 1.48 39.04
CA ASP A 337 -0.12 1.67 37.59
C ASP A 337 0.35 3.07 37.18
N GLN A 338 0.04 4.11 37.96
CA GLN A 338 0.64 5.44 37.79
C GLN A 338 2.17 5.39 37.82
N LYS A 339 2.74 4.61 38.75
CA LYS A 339 4.19 4.46 38.88
C LYS A 339 4.77 3.73 37.66
N ILE A 340 4.14 2.63 37.23
CA ILE A 340 4.57 1.87 36.05
C ILE A 340 4.59 2.77 34.80
N VAL A 341 3.51 3.52 34.53
CA VAL A 341 3.46 4.45 33.39
C VAL A 341 4.58 5.49 33.49
N THR A 342 4.73 6.13 34.65
CA THR A 342 5.70 7.22 34.85
C THR A 342 7.15 6.74 34.71
N ASP A 343 7.48 5.58 35.29
CA ASP A 343 8.80 4.99 35.18
C ASP A 343 9.09 4.65 33.70
N ASN A 344 8.15 4.00 33.00
CA ASN A 344 8.35 3.61 31.60
C ASN A 344 8.57 4.82 30.66
N ILE A 345 7.83 5.91 30.86
CA ILE A 345 8.06 7.17 30.13
C ILE A 345 9.48 7.69 30.37
N ALA A 346 9.97 7.64 31.61
CA ALA A 346 11.32 8.11 31.94
C ALA A 346 12.43 7.24 31.33
N TYR A 347 12.20 5.94 31.14
CA TYR A 347 13.17 5.01 30.57
C TYR A 347 13.14 4.92 29.04
N GLY A 348 12.18 5.56 28.36
CA GLY A 348 12.10 5.59 26.89
C GLY A 348 11.92 4.22 26.23
N GLY A 349 11.29 3.28 26.93
CA GLY A 349 11.20 1.87 26.52
C GLY A 349 10.02 1.53 25.60
N LEU A 350 10.02 0.28 25.11
CA LEU A 350 8.91 -0.35 24.38
C LEU A 350 7.75 -0.67 25.35
N TYR A 351 7.06 0.37 25.79
CA TYR A 351 5.96 0.29 26.73
C TYR A 351 4.60 0.34 26.03
N GLY A 352 3.74 -0.65 26.31
CA GLY A 352 2.41 -0.78 25.70
C GLY A 352 1.35 0.24 26.16
N GLY A 353 1.77 1.37 26.73
CA GLY A 353 0.88 2.45 27.13
C GLY A 353 0.12 2.23 28.43
N ASP A 354 -0.73 3.18 28.76
CA ASP A 354 -1.55 3.19 29.98
C ASP A 354 -2.74 2.22 29.96
N ARG A 355 -2.93 1.47 28.86
CA ARG A 355 -4.02 0.50 28.66
C ARG A 355 -5.41 1.09 28.95
N LEU A 356 -5.58 2.39 28.77
CA LEU A 356 -6.87 3.06 28.84
C LEU A 356 -7.57 3.01 27.48
N THR A 357 -8.87 2.73 27.48
CA THR A 357 -9.73 2.82 26.30
C THR A 357 -10.98 3.63 26.64
N ALA A 358 -11.27 4.69 25.89
CA ALA A 358 -12.49 5.46 26.05
C ALA A 358 -13.73 4.62 25.69
N LEU A 359 -14.80 4.76 26.48
CA LEU A 359 -16.07 4.05 26.26
C LEU A 359 -17.23 4.98 25.89
N GLY A 360 -17.08 6.28 26.13
CA GLY A 360 -18.10 7.30 25.88
C GLY A 360 -18.23 8.30 27.02
N CYS A 361 -19.24 9.18 26.92
CA CYS A 361 -19.47 10.26 27.89
C CYS A 361 -20.94 10.44 28.27
N ARG A 362 -21.15 11.11 29.41
CA ARG A 362 -22.43 11.67 29.83
C ARG A 362 -22.16 13.07 30.40
N GLY A 363 -22.40 14.09 29.58
CA GLY A 363 -21.97 15.45 29.90
C GLY A 363 -20.45 15.53 30.00
N ASP A 364 -19.93 16.16 31.05
CA ASP A 364 -18.48 16.31 31.28
C ASP A 364 -17.84 15.08 31.96
N THR A 365 -18.59 13.99 32.15
CA THR A 365 -18.08 12.73 32.72
C THR A 365 -17.85 11.70 31.63
N PHE A 366 -16.62 11.20 31.53
CA PHE A 366 -16.17 10.21 30.56
C PHE A 366 -15.91 8.88 31.25
N SER A 367 -16.25 7.78 30.57
CA SER A 367 -16.04 6.43 31.06
C SER A 367 -14.93 5.75 30.29
N PHE A 368 -14.12 4.95 30.99
CA PHE A 368 -12.97 4.27 30.44
C PHE A 368 -12.96 2.81 30.87
N LYS A 369 -12.49 1.95 29.97
CA LYS A 369 -11.99 0.62 30.34
C LYS A 369 -10.49 0.75 30.60
N HIS A 370 -10.02 0.05 31.63
CA HIS A 370 -8.61 -0.04 31.95
C HIS A 370 -8.25 -1.48 32.24
N THR A 371 -7.19 -2.00 31.62
CA THR A 371 -6.58 -3.27 32.00
C THR A 371 -5.36 -2.96 32.85
N GLN A 372 -5.35 -3.40 34.11
CA GLN A 372 -4.26 -3.12 35.03
C GLN A 372 -2.90 -3.51 34.44
N LEU A 373 -1.87 -2.76 34.83
CA LEU A 373 -0.49 -2.97 34.41
C LEU A 373 0.28 -3.81 35.44
N ALA A 374 -0.11 -3.75 36.70
CA ALA A 374 0.32 -4.67 37.74
C ALA A 374 -0.58 -5.92 37.80
N GLU A 375 -0.04 -7.02 38.33
CA GLU A 375 -0.84 -8.21 38.68
C GLU A 375 -1.98 -7.82 39.64
N PRO A 376 -3.21 -8.32 39.44
CA PRO A 376 -3.58 -9.47 38.60
C PRO A 376 -3.96 -9.14 37.13
N TYR A 377 -3.72 -7.93 36.63
CA TYR A 377 -4.09 -7.49 35.28
C TYR A 377 -5.61 -7.46 35.03
N GLU A 378 -6.41 -7.14 36.05
CA GLU A 378 -7.86 -7.12 35.93
C GLU A 378 -8.36 -5.96 35.05
N GLU A 379 -9.51 -6.20 34.40
CA GLU A 379 -10.23 -5.12 33.71
C GLU A 379 -11.13 -4.36 34.69
N THR A 380 -10.97 -3.04 34.72
CA THR A 380 -11.75 -2.14 35.56
C THR A 380 -12.45 -1.08 34.72
N ARG A 381 -13.54 -0.53 35.26
CA ARG A 381 -14.23 0.63 34.69
C ARG A 381 -13.93 1.85 35.53
N LEU A 382 -13.40 2.88 34.88
CA LEU A 382 -13.00 4.12 35.51
C LEU A 382 -13.81 5.27 34.91
N THR A 383 -13.87 6.37 35.64
CA THR A 383 -14.51 7.60 35.15
C THR A 383 -13.63 8.80 35.43
N PHE A 384 -13.71 9.79 34.55
CA PHE A 384 -13.09 11.10 34.74
C PHE A 384 -14.13 12.17 34.47
N THR A 385 -14.30 13.11 35.40
CA THR A 385 -15.14 14.30 35.18
C THR A 385 -14.24 15.50 35.01
N ILE A 386 -14.40 16.23 33.90
CA ILE A 386 -13.59 17.42 33.65
C ILE A 386 -13.89 18.46 34.74
N PRO A 387 -12.87 19.02 35.43
CA PRO A 387 -13.06 20.01 36.48
C PRO A 387 -13.30 21.41 35.89
N ARG A 388 -14.36 21.57 35.09
CA ARG A 388 -14.81 22.87 34.58
C ARG A 388 -15.46 23.64 35.73
N LYS A 389 -15.15 24.93 35.86
CA LYS A 389 -15.96 25.79 36.74
C LYS A 389 -17.33 25.93 36.10
N GLN A 390 -18.39 25.58 36.83
CA GLN A 390 -19.75 25.89 36.39
C GLN A 390 -19.85 27.41 36.25
N LYS A 391 -20.17 27.87 35.03
CA LYS A 391 -20.42 29.29 34.75
C LYS A 391 -21.84 29.67 35.15
#